data_AF-A0A440IJQ7-F1
#
_entry.id   AF-A0A440IJQ7-F1
#
_cell.length_a   1.000
_cell.length_b   1.000
_cell.length_c   1.000
_cell.angle_alpha   90.00
_cell.angle_beta   90.00
_cell.angle_gamma   90.00
#
_symmetry.space_group_name_H-M   'P 1'
#
loop_
_entity.id
_entity.type
_entity.pdbx_description
1 polymer ?
#
loop_
_entity_poly.entity_id
_entity_poly.type
_entity_poly.pdbx_seq_one_letter_code
_entity_poly.pdbx_strand_id
1 'polypeptide(L)'
;MKDAGENITQIDQSRKLSDAIRDVKNAFADRDDVVVDMREAHRMRLDLLAAELAPIFADVPADMDNFDFAVSSGLQPRLWIDAVSHVAMGRDRRTYRFLKDTRIGRVVLAESTEMKPVADQVTRYVAERVFERQRMMEGGIEQAVAGLKRALVPEAEPPLRSVPRGKGWSAFLSGLGLIAAGGLVGLAVSIVLFWDRLVAMGLSFRP
;
A
#
# COMPACT_ATOMS: atom_id res chain seq x y z
N MET A 1 -74.80 -8.57 -50.15
CA MET A 1 -74.38 -7.48 -49.25
C MET A 1 -74.08 -8.09 -47.88
N LYS A 2 -72.99 -7.67 -47.24
CA LYS A 2 -72.33 -8.18 -46.01
C LYS A 2 -71.25 -9.21 -46.30
N ASP A 3 -69.99 -8.73 -46.32
CA ASP A 3 -68.75 -9.42 -45.91
C ASP A 3 -67.54 -8.49 -46.16
N ALA A 4 -67.60 -7.26 -45.61
CA ALA A 4 -66.53 -6.28 -45.80
C ALA A 4 -66.23 -5.45 -44.53
N GLY A 5 -66.70 -5.87 -43.35
CA GLY A 5 -66.59 -5.11 -42.11
C GLY A 5 -65.63 -5.67 -41.06
N GLU A 6 -65.20 -6.92 -41.16
CA GLU A 6 -64.59 -7.63 -40.02
C GLU A 6 -63.05 -7.66 -40.03
N ASN A 7 -62.42 -7.40 -41.18
CA ASN A 7 -60.95 -7.53 -41.32
C ASN A 7 -60.15 -6.24 -41.05
N ILE A 8 -60.81 -5.09 -40.80
CA ILE A 8 -60.10 -3.81 -40.63
C ILE A 8 -59.69 -3.59 -39.17
N THR A 9 -60.44 -4.16 -38.21
CA THR A 9 -60.15 -4.06 -36.77
C THR A 9 -58.99 -4.95 -36.29
N GLN A 10 -58.59 -5.96 -37.07
CA GLN A 10 -57.56 -6.91 -36.66
C GLN A 10 -56.14 -6.44 -36.99
N ILE A 11 -55.99 -5.47 -37.91
CA ILE A 11 -54.68 -4.95 -38.36
C ILE A 11 -54.23 -3.76 -37.48
N ASP A 12 -55.14 -3.01 -36.86
CA ASP A 12 -54.82 -1.85 -36.00
C ASP A 12 -54.39 -2.24 -34.56
N GLN A 13 -54.62 -3.50 -34.17
CA GLN A 13 -54.02 -4.06 -32.94
C GLN A 13 -52.60 -4.59 -33.16
N SER A 14 -52.10 -4.59 -34.40
CA SER A 14 -50.72 -4.96 -34.71
C SER A 14 -49.79 -3.78 -34.37
N ARG A 15 -49.28 -3.78 -33.13
CA ARG A 15 -48.19 -2.93 -32.61
C ARG A 15 -48.59 -1.48 -32.29
N LYS A 16 -49.50 -1.30 -31.33
CA LYS A 16 -49.60 0.00 -30.64
C LYS A 16 -48.28 0.26 -29.92
N LEU A 17 -47.64 1.38 -30.27
CA LEU A 17 -46.40 1.84 -29.64
C LEU A 17 -46.54 1.92 -28.10
N SER A 18 -47.73 2.23 -27.59
CA SER A 18 -48.01 2.23 -26.15
C SER A 18 -47.77 0.88 -25.49
N ASP A 19 -48.16 -0.22 -26.14
CA ASP A 19 -48.03 -1.56 -25.59
C ASP A 19 -46.57 -2.01 -25.70
N ALA A 20 -45.91 -1.73 -26.83
CA ALA A 20 -44.46 -1.94 -26.97
C ALA A 20 -43.63 -1.14 -25.94
N ILE A 21 -44.01 0.11 -25.65
CA ILE A 21 -43.37 0.94 -24.61
C ILE A 21 -43.62 0.35 -23.22
N ARG A 22 -44.83 -0.15 -22.93
CA ARG A 22 -45.15 -0.81 -21.66
C ARG A 22 -44.34 -2.08 -21.47
N ASP A 23 -44.24 -2.92 -22.50
CA ASP A 23 -43.43 -4.14 -22.45
C ASP A 23 -41.95 -3.83 -22.22
N VAL A 24 -41.41 -2.82 -22.92
CA VAL A 24 -40.03 -2.35 -22.69
C VAL A 24 -39.84 -1.82 -21.28
N LYS A 25 -40.77 -1.01 -20.76
CA LYS A 25 -40.71 -0.47 -19.39
C LYS A 25 -40.74 -1.58 -18.34
N ASN A 26 -41.60 -2.58 -18.51
CA ASN A 26 -41.66 -3.74 -17.63
C ASN A 26 -40.36 -4.54 -17.69
N ALA A 27 -39.82 -4.77 -18.89
CA ALA A 27 -38.54 -5.44 -19.04
C ALA A 27 -37.36 -4.67 -18.40
N PHE A 28 -37.42 -3.33 -18.35
CA PHE A 28 -36.46 -2.53 -17.59
C PHE A 28 -36.67 -2.66 -16.08
N ALA A 29 -37.93 -2.59 -15.61
CA ALA A 29 -38.25 -2.78 -14.20
C ALA A 29 -37.83 -4.16 -13.69
N ASP A 30 -38.13 -5.24 -14.42
CA ASP A 30 -37.72 -6.61 -14.07
C ASP A 30 -36.20 -6.75 -13.96
N ARG A 31 -35.44 -6.05 -14.82
CA ARG A 31 -33.97 -6.05 -14.75
C ARG A 31 -33.45 -5.28 -13.55
N ASP A 32 -34.07 -4.14 -13.23
CA ASP A 32 -33.69 -3.32 -12.09
C ASP A 32 -33.99 -4.05 -10.76
N ASP A 33 -35.15 -4.69 -10.65
CA ASP A 33 -35.53 -5.51 -9.48
C ASP A 33 -34.52 -6.63 -9.25
N VAL A 34 -34.14 -7.35 -10.32
CA VAL A 34 -33.12 -8.41 -10.24
C VAL A 34 -31.75 -7.88 -9.78
N VAL A 35 -31.38 -6.65 -10.16
CA VAL A 35 -30.14 -6.01 -9.69
C VAL A 35 -30.23 -5.62 -8.21
N VAL A 36 -31.40 -5.18 -7.75
CA VAL A 36 -31.66 -4.88 -6.33
C VAL A 36 -31.53 -6.15 -5.49
N ASP A 37 -32.20 -7.23 -5.88
CA ASP A 37 -32.15 -8.52 -5.19
C ASP A 37 -30.71 -9.06 -5.09
N MET A 38 -29.94 -8.95 -6.18
CA MET A 38 -28.53 -9.34 -6.18
C MET A 38 -27.70 -8.52 -5.18
N ARG A 39 -27.93 -7.21 -5.14
CA ARG A 39 -27.22 -6.31 -4.22
C ARG A 39 -27.58 -6.63 -2.78
N GLU A 40 -28.84 -6.90 -2.49
CA GLU A 40 -29.29 -7.30 -1.15
C GLU A 40 -28.69 -8.64 -0.73
N ALA A 41 -28.66 -9.62 -1.63
CA ALA A 41 -28.00 -10.90 -1.38
C ALA A 41 -26.49 -10.74 -1.11
N HIS A 42 -25.79 -9.89 -1.85
CA HIS A 42 -24.38 -9.58 -1.61
C HIS A 42 -24.18 -8.92 -0.24
N ARG A 43 -25.03 -7.95 0.10
CA ARG A 43 -25.00 -7.26 1.39
C ARG A 43 -25.20 -8.23 2.54
N MET A 44 -26.23 -9.08 2.47
CA MET A 44 -26.49 -10.11 3.50
C MET A 44 -25.29 -11.02 3.72
N ARG A 45 -24.62 -11.48 2.65
CA ARG A 45 -23.43 -12.32 2.79
C ARG A 45 -22.28 -11.60 3.48
N LEU A 46 -22.08 -10.32 3.18
CA LEU A 46 -21.07 -9.50 3.85
C LEU A 46 -21.44 -9.19 5.30
N ASP A 47 -22.72 -8.99 5.61
CA ASP A 47 -23.21 -8.81 6.98
C ASP A 47 -22.98 -10.08 7.81
N LEU A 48 -23.16 -11.27 7.24
CA LEU A 48 -22.81 -12.53 7.89
C LEU A 48 -21.31 -12.65 8.17
N LEU A 49 -20.46 -12.26 7.22
CA LEU A 49 -19.01 -12.21 7.43
C LEU A 49 -18.62 -11.19 8.50
N ALA A 50 -19.28 -10.03 8.52
CA ALA A 50 -19.06 -9.01 9.55
C ALA A 50 -19.47 -9.51 10.94
N ALA A 51 -20.57 -10.25 11.04
CA ALA A 51 -21.01 -10.87 12.29
C ALA A 51 -20.01 -11.92 12.81
N GLU A 52 -19.44 -12.74 11.91
CA GLU A 52 -18.37 -13.69 12.25
C GLU A 52 -17.11 -12.98 12.77
N LEU A 53 -16.77 -11.84 12.19
CA LEU A 53 -15.60 -11.04 12.56
C LEU A 53 -15.85 -10.10 13.75
N ALA A 54 -17.08 -9.96 14.23
CA ALA A 54 -17.43 -9.05 15.31
C ALA A 54 -16.60 -9.25 16.59
N PRO A 55 -16.27 -10.48 17.04
CA PRO A 55 -15.39 -10.68 18.19
C PRO A 55 -13.99 -10.09 17.96
N ILE A 56 -13.44 -10.24 16.75
CA ILE A 56 -12.12 -9.73 16.38
C ILE A 56 -12.14 -8.20 16.33
N PHE A 57 -13.21 -7.61 15.80
CA PHE A 57 -13.37 -6.15 15.77
C PHE A 57 -13.47 -5.55 17.17
N ALA A 58 -14.05 -6.28 18.13
CA ALA A 58 -14.13 -5.84 19.52
C ALA A 58 -12.77 -5.86 20.25
N ASP A 59 -11.83 -6.69 19.81
CA ASP A 59 -10.47 -6.77 20.38
C ASP A 59 -9.55 -5.63 19.89
N VAL A 60 -10.00 -4.81 18.93
CA VAL A 60 -9.22 -3.70 18.38
C VAL A 60 -9.19 -2.53 19.36
N PRO A 61 -8.01 -2.00 19.75
CA PRO A 61 -7.89 -0.84 20.61
C PRO A 61 -8.70 0.37 20.12
N ALA A 62 -9.47 0.99 21.02
CA ALA A 62 -10.39 2.08 20.69
C ALA A 62 -9.70 3.41 20.30
N ASP A 63 -8.41 3.56 20.61
CA ASP A 63 -7.59 4.74 20.23
C ASP A 63 -7.09 4.69 18.77
N MET A 64 -7.52 3.69 18.02
CA MET A 64 -6.95 3.34 16.72
C MET A 64 -7.96 3.58 15.58
N ASP A 65 -8.13 4.85 15.21
CA ASP A 65 -9.08 5.36 14.20
C ASP A 65 -8.81 4.90 12.75
N ASN A 66 -7.83 4.04 12.52
CA ASN A 66 -7.44 3.60 11.17
C ASN A 66 -8.38 2.55 10.58
N PHE A 67 -9.20 1.90 11.42
CA PHE A 67 -10.12 0.85 11.01
C PHE A 67 -11.53 1.40 10.79
N ASP A 68 -12.21 0.85 9.80
CA ASP A 68 -13.59 1.18 9.45
C ASP A 68 -14.36 -0.12 9.22
N PHE A 69 -14.99 -0.65 10.27
CA PHE A 69 -15.72 -1.92 10.23
C PHE A 69 -17.18 -1.72 9.82
N ALA A 70 -17.41 -1.38 8.55
CA ALA A 70 -18.75 -1.05 8.05
C ALA A 70 -19.09 -1.73 6.71
N VAL A 71 -20.33 -2.20 6.59
CA VAL A 71 -20.88 -2.72 5.32
C VAL A 71 -21.58 -1.61 4.54
N SER A 72 -20.95 -1.20 3.44
CA SER A 72 -21.47 -0.16 2.56
C SER A 72 -22.77 -0.56 1.86
N SER A 73 -23.63 0.44 1.63
CA SER A 73 -24.92 0.31 0.95
C SER A 73 -24.84 0.70 -0.53
N GLY A 74 -23.66 0.77 -1.15
CA GLY A 74 -23.53 1.12 -2.56
C GLY A 74 -24.10 0.06 -3.52
N LEU A 75 -24.03 0.33 -4.83
CA LEU A 75 -24.36 -0.63 -5.90
C LEU A 75 -23.51 -1.91 -5.81
N GLN A 76 -22.28 -1.78 -5.33
CA GLN A 76 -21.39 -2.88 -5.00
C GLN A 76 -21.12 -2.83 -3.51
N PRO A 77 -21.88 -3.59 -2.69
CA PRO A 77 -21.64 -3.71 -1.27
C PRO A 77 -20.23 -4.21 -0.99
N ARG A 78 -19.60 -3.63 0.03
CA ARG A 78 -18.24 -3.91 0.50
C ARG A 78 -18.25 -3.82 2.02
N LEU A 79 -17.61 -4.79 2.67
CA LEU A 79 -17.24 -4.70 4.08
C LEU A 79 -15.88 -3.99 4.16
N TRP A 80 -15.88 -2.74 4.60
CA TRP A 80 -14.64 -2.03 4.87
C TRP A 80 -13.97 -2.63 6.10
N ILE A 81 -12.63 -2.59 6.09
CA ILE A 81 -11.77 -2.97 7.21
C ILE A 81 -10.94 -1.76 7.62
N ASP A 82 -10.35 -1.07 6.64
CA ASP A 82 -9.68 0.21 6.81
C ASP A 82 -9.91 1.09 5.56
N ALA A 83 -9.33 2.29 5.54
CA ALA A 83 -9.49 3.24 4.44
C ALA A 83 -9.12 2.72 3.03
N VAL A 84 -8.31 1.66 2.92
CA VAL A 84 -7.82 1.11 1.64
C VAL A 84 -8.07 -0.39 1.48
N SER A 85 -8.59 -1.07 2.49
CA SER A 85 -8.75 -2.52 2.52
C SER A 85 -10.19 -2.89 2.82
N HIS A 86 -10.75 -3.79 2.01
CA HIS A 86 -12.14 -4.19 2.10
C HIS A 86 -12.37 -5.60 1.58
N VAL A 87 -13.44 -6.25 2.04
CA VAL A 87 -13.95 -7.49 1.48
C VAL A 87 -15.12 -7.17 0.54
N ALA A 88 -15.07 -7.73 -0.67
CA ALA A 88 -16.13 -7.64 -1.66
C ALA A 88 -16.54 -9.03 -2.17
N MET A 89 -17.77 -9.14 -2.65
CA MET A 89 -18.21 -10.31 -3.40
C MET A 89 -17.58 -10.30 -4.80
N GLY A 90 -17.08 -11.46 -5.24
CA GLY A 90 -16.61 -11.71 -6.58
C GLY A 90 -17.74 -11.58 -7.60
N ARG A 91 -17.38 -11.54 -8.89
CA ARG A 91 -18.35 -11.46 -9.99
C ARG A 91 -19.29 -12.67 -10.05
N ASP A 92 -18.83 -13.79 -9.52
CA ASP A 92 -19.56 -15.05 -9.42
C ASP A 92 -20.57 -15.09 -8.25
N ARG A 93 -20.65 -14.01 -7.45
CA ARG A 93 -21.57 -13.85 -6.31
C ARG A 93 -21.38 -14.83 -5.16
N ARG A 94 -20.30 -15.61 -5.18
CA ARG A 94 -20.04 -16.67 -4.19
C ARG A 94 -18.69 -16.49 -3.51
N THR A 95 -17.72 -16.00 -4.27
CA THR A 95 -16.36 -15.83 -3.81
C THR A 95 -16.24 -14.55 -3.00
N TYR A 96 -15.75 -14.65 -1.77
CA TYR A 96 -15.28 -13.52 -0.99
C TYR A 96 -13.87 -13.14 -1.47
N ARG A 97 -13.64 -11.85 -1.68
CA ARG A 97 -12.32 -11.31 -2.03
C ARG A 97 -11.93 -10.24 -1.04
N PHE A 98 -10.85 -10.48 -0.30
CA PHE A 98 -10.21 -9.47 0.51
C PHE A 98 -9.19 -8.71 -0.33
N LEU A 99 -9.41 -7.41 -0.48
CA LEU A 99 -8.71 -6.56 -1.43
C LEU A 99 -8.07 -5.41 -0.67
N LYS A 100 -6.88 -5.00 -1.14
CA LYS A 100 -6.19 -3.81 -0.68
C LYS A 100 -5.82 -2.93 -1.85
N ASP A 101 -6.27 -1.69 -1.82
CA ASP A 101 -5.93 -0.68 -2.80
C ASP A 101 -4.58 -0.05 -2.44
N THR A 102 -3.64 -0.08 -3.39
CA THR A 102 -2.32 0.51 -3.25
C THR A 102 -2.08 1.51 -4.37
N ARG A 103 -1.03 2.32 -4.25
CA ARG A 103 -0.64 3.27 -5.30
C ARG A 103 -0.31 2.60 -6.65
N ILE A 104 0.12 1.33 -6.62
CA ILE A 104 0.51 0.57 -7.82
C ILE A 104 -0.70 -0.23 -8.37
N GLY A 105 -1.82 -0.24 -7.66
CA GLY A 105 -3.03 -0.94 -8.04
C GLY A 105 -3.62 -1.75 -6.89
N ARG A 106 -4.64 -2.53 -7.22
CA ARG A 106 -5.35 -3.38 -6.26
C ARG A 106 -4.65 -4.73 -6.11
N VAL A 107 -4.43 -5.14 -4.87
CA VAL A 107 -3.88 -6.45 -4.50
C VAL A 107 -4.97 -7.30 -3.87
N VAL A 108 -5.02 -8.58 -4.25
CA VAL A 108 -5.89 -9.57 -3.59
C VAL A 108 -5.10 -10.20 -2.45
N LEU A 109 -5.55 -10.01 -1.21
CA LEU A 109 -4.93 -10.57 -0.02
C LEU A 109 -5.42 -11.98 0.28
N ALA A 110 -6.71 -12.25 0.02
CA ALA A 110 -7.28 -13.59 0.05
C ALA A 110 -8.51 -13.68 -0.88
N GLU A 111 -8.74 -14.86 -1.43
CA GLU A 111 -9.90 -15.18 -2.25
C GLU A 111 -10.39 -16.60 -1.89
N SER A 112 -11.68 -16.74 -1.58
CA SER A 112 -12.28 -18.06 -1.32
C SER A 112 -13.80 -18.01 -1.48
N THR A 113 -14.39 -19.15 -1.87
CA THR A 113 -15.85 -19.35 -1.80
C THR A 113 -16.34 -19.57 -0.37
N GLU A 114 -15.45 -19.98 0.53
CA GLU A 114 -15.74 -20.21 1.93
C GLU A 114 -15.47 -18.95 2.75
N MET A 115 -16.27 -18.74 3.80
CA MET A 115 -16.17 -17.55 4.66
C MET A 115 -14.91 -17.58 5.53
N LYS A 116 -14.62 -18.75 6.12
CA LYS A 116 -13.58 -18.93 7.14
C LYS A 116 -12.17 -18.52 6.66
N PRO A 117 -11.67 -18.94 5.49
CA PRO A 117 -10.33 -18.56 5.03
C PRO A 117 -10.16 -17.04 4.86
N VAL A 118 -11.23 -16.35 4.43
CA VAL A 118 -11.21 -14.89 4.28
C VAL A 118 -11.28 -14.20 5.64
N ALA A 119 -12.11 -14.71 6.56
CA ALA A 119 -12.18 -14.19 7.93
C ALA A 119 -10.83 -14.35 8.66
N ASP A 120 -10.16 -15.50 8.51
CA ASP A 120 -8.83 -15.75 9.09
C ASP A 120 -7.78 -14.79 8.50
N GLN A 121 -7.84 -14.50 7.19
CA GLN A 121 -6.94 -13.54 6.56
C GLN A 121 -7.21 -12.09 7.02
N VAL A 122 -8.48 -11.70 7.16
CA VAL A 122 -8.83 -10.38 7.71
C VAL A 122 -8.33 -10.26 9.14
N THR A 123 -8.52 -11.30 9.95
CA THR A 123 -8.02 -11.36 11.34
C THR A 123 -6.51 -11.19 11.39
N ARG A 124 -5.78 -11.95 10.57
CA ARG A 124 -4.31 -11.81 10.44
C ARG A 124 -3.92 -10.39 10.06
N TYR A 125 -4.60 -9.81 9.09
CA TYR A 125 -4.31 -8.45 8.63
C TYR A 125 -4.53 -7.40 9.72
N VAL A 126 -5.64 -7.48 10.46
CA VAL A 126 -5.93 -6.59 11.59
C VAL A 126 -4.85 -6.74 12.67
N ALA A 127 -4.49 -7.97 13.02
CA ALA A 127 -3.45 -8.26 14.00
C ALA A 127 -2.08 -7.69 13.58
N GLU A 128 -1.69 -7.87 12.31
CA GLU A 128 -0.46 -7.28 11.77
C GLU A 128 -0.46 -5.76 11.88
N ARG A 129 -1.59 -5.10 11.62
CA ARG A 129 -1.72 -3.64 11.71
C ARG A 129 -1.67 -3.12 13.15
N VAL A 130 -2.32 -3.81 14.08
CA VAL A 130 -2.24 -3.50 15.51
C VAL A 130 -0.78 -3.61 15.99
N PHE A 131 -0.11 -4.71 15.63
CA PHE A 131 1.27 -4.97 15.99
C PHE A 131 2.24 -3.96 15.36
N GLU A 132 2.07 -3.61 14.09
CA GLU A 132 2.88 -2.59 13.42
C GLU A 132 2.76 -1.23 14.12
N ARG A 133 1.56 -0.82 14.53
CA ARG A 133 1.36 0.43 15.29
C ARG A 133 2.09 0.36 16.64
N GLN A 134 1.93 -0.72 17.40
CA GLN A 134 2.62 -0.91 18.68
C GLN A 134 4.14 -0.82 18.50
N ARG A 135 4.68 -1.52 17.50
CA ARG A 135 6.11 -1.50 17.18
C ARG A 135 6.62 -0.12 16.77
N MET A 136 5.80 0.69 16.09
CA MET A 136 6.14 2.08 15.76
C MET A 136 6.09 3.00 16.99
N MET A 137 5.19 2.75 17.93
CA MET A 137 5.07 3.52 19.19
C MET A 137 6.15 3.18 20.20
N GLU A 138 6.63 1.92 20.24
CA GLU A 138 7.73 1.45 21.08
C GLU A 138 9.10 1.97 20.59
N GLY A 139 9.22 3.29 20.32
CA GLY A 139 10.47 3.95 19.95
C GLY A 139 11.68 3.36 20.66
N GLY A 140 12.76 3.10 19.91
CA GLY A 140 13.85 2.23 20.36
C GLY A 140 14.31 2.56 21.78
N ILE A 141 14.46 1.52 22.62
CA ILE A 141 14.77 1.64 24.05
C ILE A 141 15.84 2.70 24.29
N GLU A 142 15.41 3.88 24.77
CA GLU A 142 16.31 4.89 25.34
C GLU A 142 16.89 4.28 26.60
N GLN A 143 18.22 4.18 26.66
CA GLN A 143 18.88 3.61 27.82
C GLN A 143 18.61 4.51 29.02
N ALA A 144 17.86 4.00 30.00
CA ALA A 144 17.63 4.69 31.27
C ALA A 144 18.93 5.03 32.02
N VAL A 145 20.06 4.42 31.63
CA VAL A 145 21.39 4.67 32.17
C VAL A 145 22.36 4.97 31.02
N ALA A 146 22.85 6.21 30.95
CA ALA A 146 23.88 6.60 30.01
C ALA A 146 25.18 5.82 30.30
N GLY A 147 25.60 4.96 29.35
CA GLY A 147 26.90 4.26 29.40
C GLY A 147 26.83 2.72 29.48
N LEU A 148 25.64 2.13 29.62
CA LEU A 148 25.49 0.68 29.56
C LEU A 148 25.55 0.21 28.10
N LYS A 149 26.72 -0.27 27.65
CA LYS A 149 26.84 -0.88 26.32
C LYS A 149 25.86 -2.04 26.21
N ARG A 150 24.96 -1.98 25.23
CA ARG A 150 24.01 -3.04 24.90
C ARG A 150 24.79 -4.36 24.80
N ALA A 151 24.42 -5.35 25.61
CA ALA A 151 24.94 -6.70 25.44
C ALA A 151 24.59 -7.13 24.01
N LEU A 152 25.61 -7.43 23.22
CA LEU A 152 25.43 -7.84 21.84
C LEU A 152 24.85 -9.25 21.89
N VAL A 153 23.56 -9.38 21.61
CA VAL A 153 22.92 -10.71 21.51
C VAL A 153 23.49 -11.35 20.25
N PRO A 154 24.35 -12.39 20.36
CA PRO A 154 25.09 -12.92 19.22
C PRO A 154 24.18 -13.52 18.14
N GLU A 155 22.98 -13.92 18.54
CA GLU A 155 21.95 -14.56 17.72
C GLU A 155 21.00 -13.55 17.04
N ALA A 156 21.02 -12.28 17.45
CA ALA A 156 20.20 -11.26 16.83
C ALA A 156 20.91 -10.71 15.58
N GLU A 157 20.20 -10.65 14.45
CA GLU A 157 20.69 -9.96 13.27
C GLU A 157 21.06 -8.51 13.64
N PRO A 158 22.25 -8.02 13.22
CA PRO A 158 22.67 -6.68 13.55
C PRO A 158 21.63 -5.70 13.00
N PRO A 159 21.15 -4.73 13.81
CA PRO A 159 20.20 -3.75 13.33
C PRO A 159 20.77 -3.07 12.09
N LEU A 160 19.93 -2.88 11.06
CA LEU A 160 20.31 -2.16 9.83
C LEU A 160 20.87 -0.79 10.24
N ARG A 161 22.20 -0.71 10.34
CA ARG A 161 22.89 0.54 10.64
C ARG A 161 22.67 1.44 9.44
N SER A 162 21.88 2.49 9.61
CA SER A 162 21.93 3.62 8.67
C SER A 162 23.38 4.10 8.64
N VAL A 163 24.08 3.85 7.54
CA VAL A 163 25.46 4.30 7.36
C VAL A 163 25.47 5.81 7.57
N PRO A 164 26.20 6.37 8.56
CA PRO A 164 26.28 7.81 8.70
C PRO A 164 26.92 8.37 7.43
N ARG A 165 26.16 9.18 6.69
CA ARG A 165 26.55 9.81 5.40
C ARG A 165 27.64 10.88 5.54
N GLY A 166 28.64 10.68 6.42
CA GLY A 166 29.61 11.71 6.80
C GLY A 166 31.08 11.41 6.48
N LYS A 167 31.42 10.29 5.82
CA LYS A 167 32.83 9.85 5.69
C LYS A 167 33.50 10.13 4.34
N GLY A 168 32.84 10.88 3.45
CA GLY A 168 33.41 11.27 2.15
C GLY A 168 34.46 12.39 2.24
N TRP A 169 34.22 13.41 3.08
CA TRP A 169 35.12 14.55 3.21
C TRP A 169 36.44 14.24 3.95
N SER A 170 36.42 13.32 4.92
CA SER A 170 37.65 12.94 5.62
C SER A 170 38.62 12.17 4.72
N ALA A 171 38.10 11.36 3.79
CA ALA A 171 38.93 10.62 2.83
C ALA A 171 39.56 11.56 1.79
N PHE A 172 38.82 12.59 1.36
CA PHE A 172 39.32 13.60 0.43
C PHE A 172 40.43 14.47 1.06
N LEU A 173 40.26 14.88 2.33
CA LEU A 173 41.27 15.64 3.07
C LEU A 173 42.52 14.81 3.39
N SER A 174 42.39 13.51 3.68
CA SER A 174 43.55 12.64 3.88
C SER A 174 44.37 12.43 2.60
N GLY A 175 43.71 12.39 1.43
CA GLY A 175 44.39 12.29 0.15
C GLY A 175 45.20 13.55 -0.18
N LEU A 176 44.63 14.74 0.07
CA LEU A 176 45.31 16.01 -0.16
C LEU A 176 46.54 16.19 0.74
N GLY A 177 46.46 15.75 2.01
CA GLY A 177 47.59 15.81 2.94
C GLY A 177 48.80 14.99 2.49
N LEU A 178 48.56 13.79 1.94
CA LEU A 178 49.62 12.93 1.39
C LEU A 178 50.30 13.54 0.16
N ILE A 179 49.53 14.17 -0.73
CA ILE A 179 50.06 14.84 -1.92
C ILE A 179 50.89 16.07 -1.51
N ALA A 180 50.41 16.88 -0.57
CA ALA A 180 51.15 18.04 -0.07
C ALA A 180 52.47 17.63 0.61
N ALA A 181 52.44 16.56 1.42
CA ALA A 181 53.65 16.02 2.06
C ALA A 181 54.65 15.49 1.03
N GLY A 182 54.20 14.74 0.02
CA GLY A 182 55.05 14.24 -1.06
C GLY A 182 55.67 15.36 -1.89
N GLY A 183 54.90 16.41 -2.20
CA GLY A 183 55.37 17.59 -2.93
C GLY A 183 56.48 18.34 -2.17
N LEU A 184 56.33 18.55 -0.86
CA LEU A 184 57.34 19.22 -0.04
C LEU A 184 58.65 18.41 0.06
N VAL A 185 58.55 17.09 0.22
CA VAL A 185 59.74 16.22 0.25
C VAL A 185 60.45 16.22 -1.10
N GLY A 186 59.70 16.11 -2.21
CA GLY A 186 60.28 16.17 -3.56
C GLY A 186 60.96 17.50 -3.87
N LEU A 187 60.38 18.60 -3.40
CA LEU A 187 60.95 19.95 -3.55
C LEU A 187 62.24 20.10 -2.73
N ALA A 188 62.24 19.63 -1.47
CA ALA A 188 63.44 19.65 -0.63
C ALA A 188 64.59 18.83 -1.24
N VAL A 189 64.30 17.63 -1.76
CA VAL A 189 65.29 16.78 -2.44
C VAL A 189 65.81 17.45 -3.72
N SER A 190 64.94 18.09 -4.50
CA SER A 190 65.36 18.83 -5.70
C SER A 190 66.28 20.00 -5.37
N ILE A 191 66.00 20.76 -4.31
CA ILE A 191 66.87 21.86 -3.87
C ILE A 191 68.26 21.35 -3.49
N VAL A 192 68.33 20.23 -2.75
CA VAL A 192 69.61 19.63 -2.34
C VAL A 192 70.40 19.11 -3.55
N LEU A 193 69.75 18.40 -4.47
CA LEU A 193 70.43 17.78 -5.61
C LEU A 193 70.84 18.78 -6.70
N PHE A 194 70.08 19.86 -6.88
CA PHE A 194 70.34 20.87 -7.90
C PHE A 194 70.93 22.17 -7.33
N TRP A 195 71.47 22.14 -6.10
CA TRP A 195 72.05 23.30 -5.44
C TRP A 195 73.13 23.99 -6.28
N ASP A 196 74.05 23.22 -6.85
CA ASP A 196 75.14 23.75 -7.69
C ASP A 196 74.62 24.38 -9.00
N ARG A 197 73.52 23.86 -9.55
CA ARG A 197 72.86 24.43 -10.74
C ARG A 197 72.02 25.67 -10.42
N LEU A 198 71.41 25.73 -9.25
CA LEU A 198 70.66 26.89 -8.77
C LEU A 198 71.59 28.08 -8.48
N VAL A 199 72.74 27.81 -7.86
CA VAL A 199 73.78 28.83 -7.60
C VAL A 199 74.40 29.32 -8.90
N ALA A 200 74.64 28.44 -9.87
CA ALA A 200 75.15 28.82 -11.20
C ALA A 200 74.14 29.64 -12.03
N MET A 201 72.85 29.60 -11.71
CA MET A 201 71.77 30.33 -12.41
C MET A 201 71.45 31.70 -11.77
N GLY A 202 72.33 32.21 -10.89
CA GLY A 202 72.33 33.63 -10.48
C GLY A 202 71.23 34.06 -9.51
N LEU A 203 70.61 33.14 -8.76
CA LEU A 203 69.71 33.52 -7.66
C LEU A 203 70.53 33.90 -6.42
N SER A 204 71.02 35.14 -6.39
CA SER A 204 71.62 35.73 -5.20
C SER A 204 70.54 36.02 -4.16
N PHE A 205 70.29 35.10 -3.24
CA PHE A 205 69.63 35.43 -1.97
C PHE A 205 70.68 35.98 -1.02
N ARG A 206 70.73 37.32 -0.89
CA ARG A 206 71.38 37.98 0.25
C ARG A 206 70.48 37.85 1.49
N PRO A 207 71.06 37.76 2.70
CA PRO A 207 70.35 37.47 3.94
C PRO A 207 69.33 38.55 4.32
#